data_AF-A0A2V7K598-F1
#
_entry.id   AF-A0A2V7K598-F1
#
_cell.length_a   1.000
_cell.length_b   1.000
_cell.length_c   1.000
_cell.angle_alpha   90.00
_cell.angle_beta   90.00
_cell.angle_gamma   90.00
#
_symmetry.space_group_name_H-M   'P 1'
#
loop_
_entity.id
_entity.type
_entity.pdbx_description
1 polymer ?
#
loop_
_entity_poly.entity_id
_entity_poly.type
_entity_poly.pdbx_seq_one_letter_code
_entity_poly.pdbx_strand_id
1 'polypeptide(L)'
;MREPRADATIATALEEAAAELEQAGILNARREAMAIWAALAGTRLGDVWLRREDEAPTAVAEQFQKAVQRRASGIPFAYAVGRTAFRTLELKLDGRALIPRPETEGLVALVLEWARRFPVAGDRLPAPGNGVVADIGTGCGCIALALAVEGTFDRVIAVERSGGAAA
;
A
#
# COMPACT_ATOMS: atom_id res chain seq x y z
N MET A 1 -6.12 -28.80 -16.80
CA MET A 1 -7.21 -27.95 -16.29
C MET A 1 -7.61 -28.58 -14.96
N ARG A 2 -7.25 -28.00 -13.81
CA ARG A 2 -7.66 -28.53 -12.50
C ARG A 2 -9.11 -28.09 -12.27
N GLU A 3 -9.98 -29.04 -11.91
CA GLU A 3 -11.38 -28.76 -11.53
C GLU A 3 -11.43 -27.77 -10.36
N PRO A 4 -12.51 -26.96 -10.23
CA PRO A 4 -12.69 -26.09 -9.08
C PRO A 4 -12.82 -26.96 -7.84
N ARG A 5 -11.92 -26.82 -6.87
CA ARG A 5 -12.08 -27.46 -5.56
C ARG A 5 -13.29 -26.82 -4.89
N ALA A 6 -14.40 -27.57 -4.84
CA ALA A 6 -15.48 -27.30 -3.92
C ALA A 6 -14.90 -27.23 -2.50
N ASP A 7 -15.16 -26.13 -1.80
CA ASP A 7 -14.85 -25.88 -0.38
C ASP A 7 -13.37 -25.61 -0.03
N ALA A 8 -12.68 -24.76 -0.79
CA ALA A 8 -11.40 -24.20 -0.32
C ALA A 8 -11.66 -23.17 0.80
N THR A 9 -11.27 -23.50 2.04
CA THR A 9 -11.29 -22.54 3.15
C THR A 9 -10.10 -21.60 3.07
N ILE A 10 -10.18 -20.46 3.76
CA ILE A 10 -9.04 -19.53 3.89
C ILE A 10 -7.81 -20.27 4.46
N ALA A 11 -8.00 -21.19 5.41
CA ALA A 11 -6.93 -21.99 6.00
C ALA A 11 -6.18 -22.83 4.96
N THR A 12 -6.90 -23.56 4.10
CA THR A 12 -6.27 -24.37 3.05
C THR A 12 -5.47 -23.51 2.07
N ALA A 13 -6.01 -22.35 1.66
CA ALA A 13 -5.29 -21.42 0.80
C ALA A 13 -4.00 -20.88 1.45
N LEU A 14 -4.06 -20.55 2.75
CA LEU A 14 -2.91 -20.08 3.51
C LEU A 14 -1.83 -21.15 3.67
N GLU A 15 -2.20 -22.41 3.85
CA GLU A 15 -1.26 -23.54 3.96
C GLU A 15 -0.54 -23.80 2.64
N GLU A 16 -1.27 -23.82 1.52
CA GLU A 16 -0.68 -23.98 0.20
C GLU A 16 0.28 -22.83 -0.14
N ALA A 17 -0.14 -21.60 0.14
CA ALA A 17 0.70 -20.43 -0.08
C ALA A 17 1.95 -20.41 0.83
N ALA A 18 1.82 -20.82 2.09
CA ALA A 18 2.95 -20.90 2.99
C ALA A 18 4.00 -21.91 2.48
N ALA A 19 3.57 -23.07 1.99
CA ALA A 19 4.48 -24.06 1.41
C ALA A 19 5.19 -23.52 0.14
N GLU A 20 4.46 -22.82 -0.74
CA GLU A 20 5.04 -22.21 -1.95
C GLU A 20 6.08 -21.13 -1.58
N LEU A 21 5.76 -20.24 -0.64
CA LEU A 21 6.65 -19.17 -0.19
C LEU A 21 7.89 -19.72 0.55
N GLU A 22 7.73 -20.79 1.32
CA GLU A 22 8.84 -21.47 2.00
C GLU A 22 9.81 -22.09 0.99
N GLN A 23 9.29 -22.77 -0.04
CA GLN A 23 10.10 -23.31 -1.14
C GLN A 23 10.86 -22.21 -1.90
N ALA A 24 10.29 -21.01 -1.99
CA ALA A 24 10.94 -19.83 -2.56
C ALA A 24 11.95 -19.15 -1.61
N GLY A 25 12.15 -19.68 -0.40
CA GLY A 25 13.10 -19.14 0.58
C GLY A 25 12.60 -17.92 1.36
N ILE A 26 11.28 -17.66 1.36
CA ILE A 26 10.71 -16.57 2.14
C ILE A 26 10.66 -16.94 3.62
N LEU A 27 11.37 -16.17 4.44
CA LEU A 27 11.35 -16.31 5.90
C LEU A 27 9.95 -16.00 6.45
N ASN A 28 9.52 -16.76 7.47
CA ASN A 28 8.19 -16.64 8.08
C ASN A 28 7.03 -16.79 7.06
N ALA A 29 7.15 -17.73 6.12
CA ALA A 29 6.21 -17.94 5.00
C ALA A 29 4.72 -17.95 5.41
N ARG A 30 4.36 -18.57 6.55
CA ARG A 30 2.97 -18.56 7.07
C ARG A 30 2.48 -17.15 7.40
N ARG A 31 3.33 -16.31 8.02
CA ARG A 31 3.01 -14.93 8.33
C ARG A 31 2.92 -14.08 7.06
N GLU A 32 3.81 -14.33 6.10
CA GLU A 32 3.78 -13.66 4.80
C GLU A 32 2.48 -13.98 4.06
N ALA A 33 2.07 -15.24 3.99
CA ALA A 33 0.80 -15.67 3.39
C ALA A 33 -0.40 -14.96 4.05
N MET A 34 -0.46 -14.93 5.39
CA MET A 34 -1.52 -14.19 6.08
C MET A 34 -1.50 -12.70 5.76
N ALA A 35 -0.33 -12.09 5.62
CA ALA A 35 -0.19 -10.67 5.29
C ALA A 35 -0.66 -10.36 3.87
N ILE A 36 -0.33 -11.23 2.89
CA ILE A 36 -0.84 -11.11 1.51
C ILE A 36 -2.36 -11.21 1.49
N TRP A 37 -2.93 -12.21 2.20
CA TRP A 37 -4.38 -12.38 2.27
C TRP A 37 -5.06 -11.15 2.90
N ALA A 38 -4.56 -10.70 4.05
CA ALA A 38 -5.07 -9.54 4.76
C ALA A 38 -5.07 -8.28 3.88
N ALA A 39 -3.96 -8.03 3.18
CA ALA A 39 -3.84 -6.91 2.26
C ALA A 39 -4.87 -6.96 1.13
N LEU A 40 -5.09 -8.12 0.52
CA LEU A 40 -6.05 -8.26 -0.58
C LEU A 40 -7.52 -8.22 -0.12
N ALA A 41 -7.81 -8.80 1.05
CA ALA A 41 -9.13 -8.81 1.64
C ALA A 41 -9.53 -7.47 2.30
N GLY A 42 -8.58 -6.55 2.48
CA GLY A 42 -8.81 -5.29 3.20
C GLY A 42 -9.11 -5.51 4.69
N THR A 43 -8.49 -6.52 5.30
CA THR A 43 -8.71 -6.89 6.71
C THR A 43 -7.40 -6.85 7.49
N ARG A 44 -7.48 -6.93 8.82
CA ARG A 44 -6.28 -7.04 9.66
C ARG A 44 -5.85 -8.50 9.76
N LEU A 45 -4.56 -8.72 10.02
CA LEU A 45 -4.00 -10.06 10.22
C LEU A 45 -4.78 -10.91 11.24
N GLY A 46 -5.22 -10.31 12.35
CA GLY A 46 -6.01 -11.02 13.37
C GLY A 46 -7.38 -11.48 12.87
N ASP A 47 -8.00 -10.70 11.98
CA ASP A 47 -9.30 -11.05 11.41
C ASP A 47 -9.16 -12.27 10.46
N VAL A 48 -8.04 -12.36 9.73
CA VAL A 48 -7.72 -13.54 8.90
C VAL A 48 -7.59 -14.81 9.75
N TRP A 49 -6.92 -14.73 10.90
CA TRP A 49 -6.75 -15.89 11.78
C TRP A 49 -8.08 -16.39 12.37
N LEU A 50 -8.96 -15.44 12.74
CA LEU A 50 -10.27 -15.74 13.31
C LEU A 50 -11.21 -16.38 12.28
N ARG A 51 -11.12 -15.94 11.01
CA ARG A 51 -11.99 -16.39 9.91
C ARG A 51 -11.38 -17.48 9.05
N ARG A 52 -10.27 -18.10 9.47
CA ARG A 52 -9.53 -19.05 8.63
C ARG A 52 -10.37 -20.26 8.20
N GLU A 53 -11.38 -20.64 8.99
CA GLU A 53 -12.25 -21.77 8.68
C GLU A 53 -13.39 -21.39 7.72
N ASP A 54 -13.58 -20.09 7.44
CA ASP A 54 -14.60 -19.62 6.50
C ASP A 54 -14.23 -20.00 5.06
N GLU A 55 -15.24 -20.07 4.20
CA GLU A 55 -15.05 -20.24 2.75
C GLU A 55 -14.28 -19.06 2.17
N ALA A 56 -13.29 -19.36 1.31
CA ALA A 56 -12.49 -18.36 0.64
C ALA A 56 -13.30 -17.65 -0.47
N PRO A 57 -13.52 -16.32 -0.40
CA PRO A 57 -14.18 -15.61 -1.49
C PRO A 57 -13.38 -15.75 -2.79
N THR A 58 -14.00 -16.23 -3.87
CA THR A 58 -13.33 -16.58 -5.13
C THR A 58 -12.45 -15.44 -5.66
N ALA A 59 -12.97 -14.21 -5.67
CA ALA A 59 -12.23 -13.04 -6.14
C ALA A 59 -10.95 -12.76 -5.32
N VAL A 60 -10.99 -12.96 -4.00
CA VAL A 60 -9.83 -12.77 -3.12
C VAL A 60 -8.85 -13.94 -3.32
N ALA A 61 -9.34 -15.17 -3.40
CA ALA A 61 -8.52 -16.36 -3.62
C ALA A 61 -7.71 -16.29 -4.93
N GLU A 62 -8.33 -15.84 -6.02
CA GLU A 62 -7.66 -15.66 -7.31
C GLU A 62 -6.56 -14.58 -7.25
N GLN A 63 -6.83 -13.44 -6.62
CA GLN A 63 -5.85 -12.38 -6.44
C GLN A 63 -4.71 -12.83 -5.52
N PHE A 64 -5.05 -13.58 -4.48
CA PHE A 64 -4.13 -14.13 -3.50
C PHE A 64 -3.12 -15.06 -4.15
N GLN A 65 -3.59 -16.03 -4.94
CA GLN A 65 -2.70 -16.95 -5.64
C GLN A 65 -1.72 -16.21 -6.58
N LYS A 66 -2.21 -15.20 -7.32
CA LYS A 66 -1.35 -14.38 -8.19
C LYS A 66 -0.30 -13.60 -7.39
N ALA A 67 -0.69 -13.03 -6.24
CA ALA A 67 0.21 -12.29 -5.38
C ALA A 67 1.28 -13.19 -4.74
N VAL A 68 0.90 -14.41 -4.32
CA VAL A 68 1.81 -15.43 -3.80
C VAL A 68 2.85 -15.81 -4.85
N GLN A 69 2.43 -16.12 -6.08
CA GLN A 69 3.35 -16.46 -7.18
C GLN A 69 4.33 -15.33 -7.49
N ARG A 70 3.83 -14.09 -7.54
CA ARG A 70 4.69 -12.91 -7.73
C ARG A 70 5.69 -12.79 -6.59
N ARG A 71 5.24 -12.93 -5.34
CA ARG A 71 6.11 -12.86 -4.17
C ARG A 71 7.19 -13.96 -4.19
N ALA A 72 6.80 -15.19 -4.52
CA ALA A 72 7.69 -16.34 -4.65
C ALA A 72 8.74 -16.14 -5.77
N SER A 73 8.40 -15.41 -6.83
CA SER A 73 9.35 -15.03 -7.90
C SER A 73 10.34 -13.92 -7.52
N GLY A 74 10.33 -13.45 -6.27
CA GLY A 74 11.23 -12.40 -5.78
C GLY A 74 10.69 -10.98 -5.89
N ILE A 75 9.45 -10.80 -6.36
CA ILE A 75 8.82 -9.47 -6.40
C ILE A 75 8.61 -8.97 -4.96
N PRO A 76 8.95 -7.71 -4.64
CA PRO A 76 8.66 -7.10 -3.34
C PRO A 76 7.18 -7.19 -2.96
N PHE A 77 6.92 -7.37 -1.66
CA PHE A 77 5.56 -7.53 -1.11
C PHE A 77 4.58 -6.47 -1.64
N ALA A 78 4.90 -5.19 -1.51
CA ALA A 78 4.00 -4.09 -1.89
C ALA A 78 3.58 -4.15 -3.37
N TYR A 79 4.49 -4.53 -4.27
CA TYR A 79 4.17 -4.71 -5.68
C TYR A 79 3.36 -5.98 -5.93
N ALA A 80 3.62 -7.06 -5.19
CA ALA A 80 2.88 -8.31 -5.28
C ALA A 80 1.40 -8.11 -4.91
N VAL A 81 1.13 -7.38 -3.81
CA VAL A 81 -0.23 -7.04 -3.36
C VAL A 81 -0.83 -5.80 -4.04
N GLY A 82 -0.01 -5.05 -4.77
CA GLY A 82 -0.42 -3.87 -5.54
C GLY A 82 -0.72 -2.62 -4.70
N ARG A 83 -0.26 -2.59 -3.45
CA ARG A 83 -0.55 -1.52 -2.50
C ARG A 83 0.51 -1.37 -1.43
N THR A 84 0.54 -0.23 -0.77
CA THR A 84 1.41 0.07 0.37
C THR A 84 0.72 1.03 1.32
N ALA A 85 1.02 0.92 2.62
CA ALA A 85 0.71 1.99 3.56
C ALA A 85 1.72 3.12 3.41
N PHE A 86 1.28 4.35 3.62
CA PHE A 86 2.13 5.52 3.80
C PHE A 86 1.39 6.51 4.72
N ARG A 87 1.93 6.73 5.93
CA ARG A 87 1.25 7.53 6.95
C ARG A 87 -0.18 7.03 7.22
N THR A 88 -1.20 7.87 7.04
CA THR A 88 -2.62 7.51 7.21
C THR A 88 -3.26 6.95 5.95
N LEU A 89 -2.51 6.81 4.86
CA LEU A 89 -3.01 6.44 3.53
C LEU A 89 -2.68 4.99 3.19
N GLU A 90 -3.59 4.36 2.45
CA GLU A 90 -3.31 3.18 1.65
C GLU A 90 -3.23 3.59 0.17
N LEU A 91 -2.07 3.37 -0.45
CA LEU A 91 -1.78 3.77 -1.81
C LEU A 91 -1.77 2.57 -2.73
N LYS A 92 -2.38 2.70 -3.92
CA LYS A 92 -2.18 1.74 -5.01
C LYS A 92 -0.75 1.88 -5.52
N LEU A 93 -0.07 0.76 -5.75
CA LEU A 93 1.33 0.76 -6.13
C LEU A 93 1.65 -0.39 -7.07
N ASP A 94 2.46 -0.11 -8.09
CA ASP A 94 3.10 -1.13 -8.90
C ASP A 94 4.55 -0.72 -9.22
N GLY A 95 5.24 -1.56 -10.01
CA GLY A 95 6.65 -1.38 -10.34
C GLY A 95 7.01 -0.12 -11.13
N ARG A 96 6.03 0.73 -11.49
CA ARG A 96 6.26 2.00 -12.18
C ARG A 96 6.62 3.14 -11.23
N ALA A 97 6.45 2.94 -9.93
CA ALA A 97 6.84 3.89 -8.88
C ALA A 97 7.61 3.20 -7.75
N LEU A 98 8.45 3.95 -7.04
CA LEU A 98 9.20 3.43 -5.90
C LEU A 98 8.26 3.15 -4.71
N ILE A 99 8.54 2.07 -3.99
CA ILE A 99 7.89 1.81 -2.69
C ILE A 99 8.28 2.95 -1.73
N PRO A 100 7.32 3.69 -1.15
CA PRO A 100 7.59 4.71 -0.16
C PRO A 100 8.44 4.16 0.99
N ARG A 101 9.41 4.95 1.44
CA ARG A 101 10.30 4.57 2.54
C ARG A 101 9.83 5.22 3.84
N PRO A 102 10.03 4.60 5.01
CA PRO A 102 9.67 5.19 6.30
C PRO A 102 10.27 6.59 6.53
N GLU A 103 11.50 6.83 6.05
CA GLU A 103 12.18 8.11 6.13
C GLU A 103 11.41 9.22 5.37
N THR A 104 10.69 8.84 4.30
CA THR A 104 9.85 9.76 3.52
C THR A 104 8.63 10.24 4.32
N GLU A 105 8.13 9.44 5.27
CA GLU A 105 7.09 9.90 6.20
C GLU A 105 7.60 11.00 7.14
N GLY A 106 8.87 10.90 7.54
CA GLY A 106 9.54 11.92 8.36
C GLY A 106 9.66 13.26 7.63
N LEU A 107 9.93 13.24 6.32
CA LEU A 107 9.94 14.45 5.49
C LEU A 107 8.58 15.15 5.53
N VAL A 108 7.48 14.42 5.36
CA VAL A 108 6.12 14.99 5.44
C VAL A 108 5.88 15.62 6.80
N ALA A 109 6.28 14.97 7.89
CA ALA A 109 6.13 15.52 9.23
C ALA A 109 6.86 16.86 9.41
N LEU A 110 8.10 16.96 8.90
CA LEU A 110 8.90 18.19 8.94
C LEU A 110 8.25 19.32 8.13
N VAL A 111 7.72 19.01 6.94
CA VAL A 111 7.03 19.99 6.10
C VAL A 111 5.76 20.51 6.79
N LEU A 112 4.96 19.62 7.39
CA LEU A 112 3.75 20.00 8.14
C LEU A 112 4.07 20.80 9.40
N GLU A 113 5.16 20.48 10.11
CA GLU A 113 5.63 21.29 11.24
C GLU A 113 6.08 22.68 10.79
N TRP A 114 6.89 22.75 9.73
CA TRP A 114 7.36 24.01 9.16
C TRP A 114 6.19 24.90 8.75
N ALA A 115 5.21 24.35 8.03
CA ALA A 115 4.04 25.10 7.57
C ALA A 115 3.18 25.62 8.73
N ARG A 116 3.07 24.89 9.84
CA ARG A 116 2.39 25.36 11.06
C ARG A 116 3.15 26.48 11.76
N ARG A 117 4.50 26.43 11.74
CA ARG A 117 5.36 27.40 12.43
C ARG A 117 5.53 28.70 11.64
N PHE A 118 5.49 28.61 10.31
CA PHE A 118 5.72 29.73 9.40
C PHE A 118 4.54 29.86 8.44
N PRO A 119 3.37 30.30 8.91
CA PRO A 119 2.20 30.42 8.06
C PRO A 119 2.44 31.42 6.94
N VAL A 120 2.08 31.04 5.72
CA VAL A 120 2.20 31.89 4.53
C VAL A 120 0.80 32.33 4.13
N ALA A 121 0.53 33.63 4.13
CA ALA A 121 -0.77 34.15 3.70
C ALA A 121 -1.09 33.68 2.27
N GLY A 122 -2.21 32.98 2.10
CA GLY A 122 -2.71 32.57 0.80
C GLY A 122 -3.45 33.71 0.08
N ASP A 123 -3.58 33.61 -1.25
CA ASP A 123 -4.30 34.58 -2.09
C ASP A 123 -5.83 34.59 -1.87
N ARG A 124 -6.37 33.67 -1.07
CA ARG A 124 -7.81 33.45 -0.88
C ARG A 124 -8.25 33.62 0.59
N LEU A 125 -8.63 34.85 0.96
CA LEU A 125 -9.52 35.17 2.13
C LEU A 125 -8.96 34.74 3.53
N PRO A 126 -9.57 35.15 4.66
CA PRO A 126 -8.86 35.40 5.93
C PRO A 126 -8.62 34.14 6.78
N ALA A 127 -8.51 32.96 6.15
CA ALA A 127 -8.16 31.72 6.84
C ALA A 127 -6.63 31.51 6.80
N PRO A 128 -6.04 30.86 7.82
CA PRO A 128 -4.62 30.50 7.79
C PRO A 128 -4.38 29.36 6.78
N GLY A 129 -4.32 29.70 5.50
CA GLY A 129 -3.74 28.85 4.46
C GLY A 129 -2.22 28.84 4.56
N ASN A 130 -1.58 27.85 3.93
CA ASN A 130 -0.12 27.76 3.82
C ASN A 130 0.38 27.88 2.37
N GLY A 131 -0.36 28.62 1.53
CA GLY A 131 0.00 28.83 0.14
C GLY A 131 0.01 27.54 -0.68
N VAL A 132 0.86 27.51 -1.70
CA VAL A 132 1.00 26.39 -2.62
C VAL A 132 2.26 25.59 -2.29
N VAL A 133 2.14 24.27 -2.18
CA VAL A 133 3.27 23.33 -2.06
C VAL A 133 3.40 22.49 -3.33
N ALA A 134 4.64 22.19 -3.72
CA ALA A 134 4.95 21.35 -4.86
C ALA A 134 5.82 20.15 -4.47
N ASP A 135 5.41 18.96 -4.91
CA ASP A 135 6.15 17.70 -4.80
C ASP A 135 6.74 17.33 -6.17
N ILE A 136 8.06 17.28 -6.26
CA ILE A 136 8.81 17.12 -7.51
C ILE A 136 9.41 15.72 -7.56
N GLY A 137 9.01 14.93 -8.56
CA GLY A 137 9.31 13.50 -8.62
C GLY A 137 8.36 12.70 -7.73
N THR A 138 7.06 13.01 -7.83
CA THR A 138 6.03 12.51 -6.90
C THR A 138 5.88 10.99 -6.90
N GLY A 139 6.33 10.30 -7.97
CA GLY A 139 6.27 8.84 -8.07
C GLY A 139 4.84 8.30 -7.91
N CYS A 140 4.56 7.67 -6.77
CA CYS A 140 3.23 7.17 -6.42
C CYS A 140 2.33 8.19 -5.69
N GLY A 141 2.73 9.46 -5.67
CA GLY A 141 1.96 10.52 -5.03
C GLY A 141 2.04 10.55 -3.51
N CYS A 142 2.89 9.75 -2.87
CA CYS A 142 2.82 9.51 -1.42
C CYS A 142 2.98 10.80 -0.60
N ILE A 143 3.96 11.66 -0.94
CA ILE A 143 4.18 12.93 -0.28
C ILE A 143 3.03 13.89 -0.56
N ALA A 144 2.71 14.11 -1.85
CA ALA A 144 1.65 15.02 -2.26
C ALA A 144 0.29 14.69 -1.61
N LEU A 145 -0.13 13.43 -1.65
CA LEU A 145 -1.38 12.99 -1.05
C LEU A 145 -1.39 13.15 0.46
N ALA A 146 -0.28 12.83 1.14
CA ALA A 146 -0.19 13.02 2.58
C ALA A 146 -0.26 14.51 2.96
N LEU A 147 0.43 15.39 2.24
CA LEU A 147 0.37 16.84 2.46
C LEU A 147 -1.04 17.41 2.19
N ALA A 148 -1.74 16.86 1.19
CA ALA A 148 -3.11 17.28 0.87
C ALA A 148 -4.13 16.85 1.94
N VAL A 149 -3.90 15.69 2.58
CA VAL A 149 -4.80 15.15 3.60
C VAL A 149 -4.52 15.71 5.00
N GLU A 150 -3.24 15.91 5.34
CA GLU A 150 -2.82 16.27 6.70
C GLU A 150 -2.46 17.76 6.87
N GLY A 151 -2.21 18.46 5.75
CA GLY A 151 -1.79 19.87 5.75
C GLY A 151 -2.92 20.86 5.57
N THR A 152 -2.58 22.14 5.64
CA THR A 152 -3.47 23.28 5.40
C THR A 152 -3.03 24.12 4.19
N PHE A 153 -2.42 23.45 3.21
CA PHE A 153 -2.00 24.09 1.95
C PHE A 153 -3.22 24.44 1.10
N ASP A 154 -3.20 25.61 0.46
CA ASP A 154 -4.27 26.04 -0.46
C ASP A 154 -4.29 25.20 -1.74
N ARG A 155 -3.12 24.66 -2.10
CA ARG A 155 -2.94 23.76 -3.24
C ARG A 155 -1.71 22.89 -3.05
N VAL A 156 -1.84 21.61 -3.39
CA VAL A 156 -0.72 20.68 -3.55
C VAL A 156 -0.54 20.38 -5.03
N ILE A 157 0.66 20.59 -5.56
CA ILE A 157 1.02 20.31 -6.94
C ILE A 157 1.97 19.12 -6.95
N ALA A 158 1.61 18.05 -7.65
CA ALA A 158 2.47 16.89 -7.82
C ALA A 158 3.00 16.86 -9.26
N VAL A 159 4.31 16.70 -9.42
CA VAL A 159 4.98 16.68 -10.72
C VAL A 159 5.81 15.42 -10.86
N GLU A 160 5.68 14.74 -12.00
CA GLU A 160 6.44 13.54 -12.30
C GLU A 160 6.89 13.57 -13.75
N ARG A 161 8.12 13.10 -13.99
CA ARG A 161 8.70 13.00 -15.34
C ARG A 161 8.27 11.69 -16.02
N SER A 162 8.15 10.61 -15.25
CA SER A 162 7.71 9.31 -15.76
C SER A 162 6.20 9.33 -16.00
N GLY A 163 5.78 9.39 -17.27
CA GLY A 163 4.36 9.35 -17.63
C GLY A 163 3.63 8.06 -17.23
N GLY A 164 4.36 7.01 -16.83
CA GLY A 164 3.79 5.76 -16.34
C GLY A 164 3.72 5.64 -14.82
N ALA A 165 4.28 6.59 -14.07
CA ALA A 165 4.27 6.52 -12.60
C ALA A 165 2.83 6.54 -12.06
N ALA A 166 2.58 5.73 -11.04
CA ALA A 166 1.25 5.45 -10.50
C ALA A 166 0.80 6.53 -9.48
N ALA A 167 0.73 7.79 -9.91
CA ALA A 167 0.09 8.87 -9.15
C ALA A 167 -1.42 8.93 -9.46
#